data_AF-A0A3N6H2R8-F1
#
_entry.id   AF-A0A3N6H2R8-F1
#
_cell.length_a   1.000
_cell.length_b   1.000
_cell.length_c   1.000
_cell.angle_alpha   90.00
_cell.angle_beta   90.00
_cell.angle_gamma   90.00
#
_symmetry.space_group_name_H-M   'P 1'
#
loop_
_entity.id
_entity.type
_entity.pdbx_description
1 polymer ?
#
loop_
_entity_poly.entity_id
_entity_poly.type
_entity_poly.pdbx_seq_one_letter_code
_entity_poly.pdbx_strand_id
1 'polypeptide(L)'
;MRTWRDGDGTLTVGTDSGAAEGAGIGAGVREVPLRIAASYRARTRGLLGRDGIEGALMLTPCGSVHTFRMRFAIDVAYLDRKFRVLAVRTMKPGRLGLPRLRARHVVEAEAGAMGRWGVRPGVRVELRATASTAEASGAPGASGAPGGPGAPEASGAPGAPGAPGAPGASGASGASGAPGASGASGAPGA
;
A
#
# COMPACT_ATOMS: atom_id res chain seq x y z
N MET A 1 19.91 -1.49 19.14
CA MET A 1 18.97 -0.52 18.54
C MET A 1 17.78 -1.31 18.06
N ARG A 2 16.54 -0.99 18.46
CA ARG A 2 15.37 -1.77 18.00
C ARG A 2 15.28 -1.69 16.47
N THR A 3 15.14 -2.83 15.81
CA THR A 3 14.89 -2.91 14.37
C THR A 3 13.40 -2.68 14.13
N TRP A 4 13.07 -1.55 13.52
CA TRP A 4 11.69 -1.22 13.15
C TRP A 4 11.34 -1.88 11.83
N ARG A 5 10.08 -2.30 11.67
CA ARG A 5 9.51 -2.81 10.43
C ARG A 5 8.34 -1.93 10.02
N ASP A 6 8.00 -1.95 8.73
CA ASP A 6 6.77 -1.32 8.25
C ASP A 6 5.56 -2.00 8.90
N GLY A 7 4.55 -1.22 9.27
CA GLY A 7 3.34 -1.76 9.91
C GLY A 7 2.56 -0.70 10.67
N ASP A 8 1.55 -1.14 11.42
CA ASP A 8 0.76 -0.28 12.28
C ASP A 8 1.27 -0.33 13.74
N GLY A 9 0.69 0.50 14.60
CA GLY A 9 1.17 0.75 15.94
C GLY A 9 0.34 1.80 16.66
N THR A 10 0.80 2.14 17.85
CA THR A 10 0.21 3.16 18.70
C THR A 10 1.28 4.14 19.17
N LEU A 11 0.95 5.43 19.10
CA LEU A 11 1.68 6.52 19.71
C LEU A 11 0.98 6.90 21.01
N THR A 12 1.72 6.97 22.11
CA THR A 12 1.23 7.48 23.39
C THR A 12 2.04 8.70 23.78
N VAL A 13 1.36 9.79 24.12
CA VAL A 13 2.02 11.02 24.58
C VAL A 13 2.16 10.97 26.09
N GLY A 14 3.40 10.98 26.59
CA GLY A 14 3.67 11.07 28.02
C GLY A 14 3.20 12.41 28.57
N THR A 15 2.45 12.39 29.67
CA THR A 15 2.23 13.56 30.51
C THR A 15 3.49 13.71 31.36
N ASP A 16 4.08 14.89 31.39
CA ASP A 16 5.38 15.07 32.05
C ASP A 16 5.27 14.76 33.56
N SER A 17 6.00 13.75 34.03
CA SER A 17 6.43 13.67 35.43
C SER A 17 7.59 14.65 35.62
N GLY A 18 7.27 15.93 35.71
CA GLY A 18 8.24 17.00 35.87
C GLY A 18 7.59 18.38 35.96
N ALA A 19 6.98 18.64 37.11
CA ALA A 19 6.66 19.93 37.71
C ALA A 19 6.51 21.16 36.76
N ALA A 20 5.26 21.49 36.46
CA ALA A 20 4.79 22.86 36.50
C ALA A 20 3.39 22.83 37.14
N GLU A 21 3.28 23.28 38.39
CA GLU A 21 2.00 23.62 38.99
C GLU A 21 1.35 24.75 38.19
N GLY A 22 0.05 24.62 37.94
CA GLY A 22 -0.80 25.69 37.44
C GLY A 22 -1.56 25.33 36.17
N ALA A 23 -2.89 25.20 36.34
CA ALA A 23 -3.95 25.12 35.33
C ALA A 23 -4.15 23.76 34.64
N GLY A 24 -5.20 23.05 35.08
CA GLY A 24 -5.64 21.76 34.56
C GLY A 24 -6.40 21.83 33.23
N ILE A 25 -6.56 20.65 32.62
CA ILE A 25 -7.83 19.95 32.30
C ILE A 25 -7.43 18.71 31.48
N GLY A 26 -7.65 17.52 32.05
CA GLY A 26 -7.66 16.24 31.33
C GLY A 26 -6.33 15.73 30.77
N ALA A 27 -5.36 15.47 31.64
CA ALA A 27 -4.13 14.71 31.32
C ALA A 27 -4.43 13.21 31.16
N GLY A 28 -5.40 12.87 30.29
CA GLY A 28 -5.64 11.50 29.87
C GLY A 28 -4.51 11.07 28.95
N VAL A 29 -3.94 9.89 29.20
CA VAL A 29 -3.04 9.21 28.27
C VAL A 29 -3.78 9.07 26.94
N ARG A 30 -3.29 9.73 25.89
CA ARG A 30 -3.91 9.69 24.55
C ARG A 30 -3.17 8.69 23.68
N GLU A 31 -3.86 7.60 23.35
CA GLU A 31 -3.43 6.65 22.34
C GLU A 31 -3.84 7.16 20.95
N VAL A 32 -2.86 7.30 20.06
CA VAL A 32 -3.02 7.78 18.70
C VAL A 32 -2.64 6.66 17.73
N PRO A 33 -3.47 6.32 16.73
CA PRO A 33 -3.11 5.38 15.68
C PRO A 33 -1.79 5.79 15.01
N LEU A 34 -0.87 4.85 14.84
CA LEU A 34 0.44 5.10 14.28
C LEU A 34 0.72 4.14 13.13
N ARG A 35 1.16 4.68 12.00
CA ARG A 35 1.81 3.90 10.94
C ARG A 35 3.32 4.04 11.04
N ILE A 36 4.05 2.95 10.89
CA ILE A 36 5.51 2.90 10.92
C ILE A 36 6.02 2.70 9.49
N ALA A 37 6.91 3.59 9.05
CA ALA A 37 7.64 3.52 7.79
C ALA A 37 9.14 3.37 8.10
N ALA A 38 9.60 2.13 8.09
CA ALA A 38 10.97 1.73 8.33
C ALA A 38 11.75 1.44 7.04
N SER A 39 11.09 0.92 5.99
CA SER A 39 11.72 0.63 4.71
C SER A 39 12.04 1.89 3.90
N TYR A 40 13.04 1.82 3.03
CA TYR A 40 13.40 2.94 2.16
C TYR A 40 12.21 3.41 1.30
N ARG A 41 11.43 2.48 0.74
CA ARG A 41 10.23 2.80 -0.07
C ARG A 41 9.14 3.45 0.76
N ALA A 42 8.90 2.97 1.98
CA ALA A 42 7.89 3.57 2.86
C ALA A 42 8.28 5.01 3.26
N ARG A 43 9.55 5.24 3.60
CA ARG A 43 10.05 6.58 3.99
C ARG A 43 10.04 7.59 2.86
N THR A 44 10.47 7.18 1.66
CA THR A 44 10.48 8.07 0.48
C THR A 44 9.09 8.40 -0.03
N ARG A 45 8.12 7.49 0.16
CA ARG A 45 6.70 7.78 -0.09
C ARG A 45 6.13 8.72 0.96
N GLY A 46 6.36 8.46 2.25
CA GLY A 46 5.76 9.22 3.34
C GLY A 46 4.25 9.36 3.17
N LEU A 47 3.77 10.61 3.19
CA LEU A 47 2.37 10.98 2.96
C LEU A 47 2.06 11.41 1.51
N LEU A 48 2.96 11.19 0.56
CA LEU A 48 2.72 11.52 -0.86
C LEU A 48 1.50 10.75 -1.41
N GLY A 49 0.69 11.46 -2.19
CA GLY A 49 -0.53 10.90 -2.81
C GLY A 49 -1.72 10.80 -1.86
N ARG A 50 -1.59 11.19 -0.59
CA ARG A 50 -2.70 11.23 0.37
C ARG A 50 -3.36 12.60 0.44
N ASP A 51 -4.63 12.60 0.82
CA ASP A 51 -5.42 13.80 1.13
C ASP A 51 -5.42 14.19 2.61
N GLY A 52 -4.97 13.26 3.46
CA GLY A 52 -4.92 13.42 4.90
C GLY A 52 -4.29 12.20 5.56
N ILE A 53 -4.28 12.20 6.88
CA ILE A 53 -3.92 11.04 7.68
C ILE A 53 -4.71 11.06 9.00
N GLU A 54 -5.36 9.94 9.29
CA GLU A 54 -5.86 9.66 10.63
C GLU A 54 -4.71 9.18 11.52
N GLY A 55 -4.49 9.87 12.63
CA GLY A 55 -3.38 9.60 13.53
C GLY A 55 -2.03 10.09 12.98
N ALA A 56 -0.98 9.29 13.12
CA ALA A 56 0.39 9.69 12.86
C ALA A 56 1.17 8.69 11.98
N LEU A 57 2.19 9.20 11.28
CA LEU A 57 3.17 8.42 10.54
C LEU A 57 4.56 8.60 11.15
N MET A 58 5.20 7.52 11.57
CA MET A 58 6.60 7.52 12.00
C MET A 58 7.52 7.12 10.84
N LEU A 59 8.48 7.97 10.53
CA LEU A 59 9.59 7.70 9.62
C LEU A 59 10.83 7.32 10.43
N THR A 60 11.43 6.16 10.14
CA THR A 60 12.61 5.69 10.88
C THR A 60 13.59 4.86 10.03
N PRO A 61 14.91 5.10 10.10
CA PRO A 61 15.52 6.32 10.62
C PRO A 61 15.15 7.54 9.76
N CYS A 62 14.98 8.70 10.37
CA CYS A 62 14.71 9.96 9.68
C CYS A 62 15.21 11.16 10.50
N GLY A 63 15.89 12.10 9.83
CA GLY A 63 16.36 13.36 10.43
C GLY A 63 15.96 14.61 9.64
N SER A 64 15.28 14.44 8.51
CA SER A 64 14.76 15.52 7.67
C SER A 64 13.59 15.02 6.85
N VAL A 65 12.65 15.91 6.57
CA VAL A 65 11.47 15.65 5.72
C VAL A 65 11.27 16.81 4.77
N HIS A 66 10.53 16.57 3.69
CA HIS A 66 10.06 17.60 2.79
C HIS A 66 8.56 17.45 2.58
N THR A 67 7.90 18.53 2.19
CA THR A 67 6.48 18.52 1.82
C THR A 67 6.27 18.83 0.33
N PHE A 68 7.29 18.66 -0.51
CA PHE A 68 7.14 18.75 -1.96
C PHE A 68 6.06 17.81 -2.46
N ARG A 69 5.17 18.33 -3.31
CA ARG A 69 4.06 17.57 -3.93
C ARG A 69 3.10 16.91 -2.92
N MET A 70 3.09 17.40 -1.69
CA MET A 70 2.03 17.12 -0.73
C MET A 70 0.79 17.98 -1.00
N ARG A 71 -0.37 17.49 -0.59
CA ARG A 71 -1.67 18.13 -0.81
C ARG A 71 -2.19 18.90 0.41
N PHE A 72 -1.65 18.61 1.60
CA PHE A 72 -2.07 19.20 2.87
C PHE A 72 -0.87 19.55 3.77
N ALA A 73 -1.11 20.42 4.76
CA ALA A 73 -0.10 20.80 5.74
C ALA A 73 0.02 19.75 6.84
N ILE A 74 1.24 19.52 7.30
CA ILE A 74 1.54 18.52 8.32
C ILE A 74 2.27 19.13 9.51
N ASP A 75 2.02 18.60 10.70
CA ASP A 75 2.91 18.79 11.83
C ASP A 75 4.03 17.74 11.78
N VAL A 76 5.25 18.17 12.08
CA VAL A 76 6.46 17.34 12.06
C VAL A 76 7.13 17.41 13.42
N ALA A 77 7.12 16.30 14.16
CA ALA A 77 7.84 16.12 15.41
C ALA A 77 9.14 15.35 15.18
N TYR A 78 10.27 15.97 15.51
CA TYR A 78 11.59 15.35 15.41
C TYR A 78 11.98 14.73 16.74
N LEU A 79 12.34 13.44 16.76
CA LEU A 79 12.64 12.69 17.98
C LEU A 79 14.10 12.22 18.02
N ASP A 80 14.68 12.15 19.21
CA ASP A 80 15.97 11.50 19.43
C ASP A 80 15.87 9.96 19.50
N ARG A 81 16.99 9.26 19.77
CA ARG A 81 17.03 7.78 19.93
C ARG A 81 16.16 7.24 21.08
N LYS A 82 15.83 8.09 22.05
CA LYS A 82 15.07 7.75 23.27
C LYS A 82 13.62 8.26 23.18
N PHE A 83 13.17 8.61 21.97
CA PHE A 83 11.83 9.11 21.68
C PHE A 83 11.47 10.40 22.44
N ARG A 84 12.48 11.23 22.74
CA ARG A 84 12.25 12.58 23.25
C ARG A 84 12.06 13.54 22.08
N VAL A 85 11.02 14.36 22.15
CA VAL A 85 10.73 15.39 21.15
C VAL A 85 11.79 16.49 21.23
N LEU A 86 12.53 16.65 20.14
CA LEU A 86 13.54 17.71 19.97
C LEU A 86 12.91 19.00 19.44
N ALA A 87 11.91 18.88 18.58
CA ALA A 87 11.17 20.00 18.03
C ALA A 87 9.88 19.55 17.37
N VAL A 88 8.93 20.48 17.26
CA VAL A 88 7.70 20.34 16.49
C VAL A 88 7.61 21.50 15.51
N ARG A 89 7.20 21.26 14.26
CA ARG A 89 6.98 22.30 13.26
C ARG A 89 5.82 21.96 12.34
N THR A 90 4.90 22.90 12.14
CA THR A 90 3.91 22.81 11.07
C THR A 90 4.53 23.21 9.74
N MET A 91 4.41 22.36 8.73
CA MET A 91 4.95 22.55 7.39
C MET A 91 3.82 22.57 6.36
N LYS A 92 3.66 23.69 5.67
CA LYS A 92 2.79 23.82 4.48
C LYS A 92 3.37 23.00 3.31
N PRO A 93 2.55 22.62 2.32
CA PRO A 93 3.04 22.01 1.07
C PRO A 93 4.17 22.80 0.41
N GLY A 94 5.08 22.09 -0.27
CA GLY A 94 6.19 22.69 -1.02
C GLY A 94 7.28 23.32 -0.15
N ARG A 95 7.68 22.68 0.95
CA ARG A 95 8.76 23.13 1.84
C ARG A 95 9.80 22.04 2.05
N LEU A 96 11.03 22.47 2.29
CA LEU A 96 12.13 21.60 2.70
C LEU A 96 12.42 21.80 4.19
N GLY A 97 12.47 20.70 4.95
CA GLY A 97 12.95 20.69 6.32
C GLY A 97 14.47 20.78 6.34
N LEU A 98 15.02 21.65 7.19
CA LEU A 98 16.45 21.62 7.47
C LEU A 98 16.78 20.34 8.26
N PRO A 99 17.84 19.60 7.90
CA PRO A 99 18.21 18.40 8.64
C PRO A 99 18.51 18.69 10.11
N ARG A 100 17.99 17.83 10.99
CA ARG A 100 18.29 17.86 12.43
C ARG A 100 19.19 16.69 12.78
N LEU A 101 20.49 16.98 12.94
CA LEU A 101 21.53 15.98 13.17
C LEU A 101 21.30 15.06 14.39
N ARG A 102 20.55 15.53 15.39
CA ARG A 102 20.20 14.77 16.60
C ARG A 102 18.93 13.93 16.43
N ALA A 103 18.10 14.22 15.43
CA ALA A 103 16.87 13.48 15.16
C ALA A 103 17.18 12.11 14.56
N ARG A 104 16.48 11.09 15.04
CA ARG A 104 16.59 9.71 14.56
C ARG A 104 15.27 9.16 14.09
N HIS A 105 14.17 9.75 14.56
CA HIS A 105 12.83 9.44 14.12
C HIS A 105 12.11 10.75 13.85
N VAL A 106 11.17 10.71 12.91
CA VAL A 106 10.22 11.79 12.67
C VAL A 106 8.81 11.22 12.81
N VAL A 107 7.93 11.94 13.48
CA VAL A 107 6.49 11.65 13.50
C VAL A 107 5.78 12.79 12.77
N GLU A 108 5.00 12.43 11.76
CA GLU A 108 4.17 13.34 10.96
C GLU A 108 2.70 13.12 11.29
N ALA A 109 1.91 14.18 11.34
CA ALA A 109 0.46 14.14 11.47
C ALA A 109 -0.16 15.34 10.74
N GLU A 110 -1.48 15.39 10.62
CA GLU A 110 -2.14 16.59 10.09
C GLU A 110 -1.83 17.83 10.93
N ALA A 111 -1.84 19.00 10.27
CA ALA A 111 -1.57 20.27 10.93
C ALA A 111 -2.48 20.48 12.17
N GLY A 112 -1.85 20.93 13.26
CA GLY A 112 -2.51 21.15 14.55
C GLY A 112 -2.73 19.89 15.39
N ALA A 113 -2.50 18.68 14.86
CA ALA A 113 -2.68 17.45 15.61
C ALA A 113 -1.71 17.35 16.79
N MET A 114 -0.44 17.73 16.60
CA MET A 114 0.58 17.63 17.66
C MET A 114 0.23 18.53 18.86
N GLY A 115 -0.26 19.74 18.58
CA GLY A 115 -0.75 20.66 19.62
C GLY A 115 -1.94 20.08 20.38
N ARG A 116 -2.93 19.51 19.67
CA ARG A 116 -4.10 18.86 20.29
C ARG A 116 -3.73 17.66 21.16
N TRP A 117 -2.64 16.97 20.86
CA TRP A 117 -2.15 15.83 21.62
C TRP A 117 -1.15 16.19 22.71
N GLY A 118 -0.74 17.46 22.82
CA GLY A 118 0.26 17.90 23.80
C GLY A 118 1.71 17.56 23.44
N VAL A 119 1.97 17.12 22.20
CA VAL A 119 3.32 16.84 21.71
C VAL A 119 4.07 18.16 21.53
N ARG A 120 5.09 18.37 22.35
CA ARG A 120 5.92 19.57 22.36
C ARG A 120 7.38 19.22 22.71
N PRO A 121 8.34 20.11 22.40
CA PRO A 121 9.74 19.86 22.72
C PRO A 121 9.92 19.50 24.21
N GLY A 122 10.75 18.50 24.49
CA GLY A 122 11.01 18.04 25.85
C GLY A 122 10.20 16.82 26.27
N VAL A 123 8.97 16.64 25.75
CA VAL A 123 8.10 15.50 26.04
C VAL A 123 8.72 14.21 25.52
N ARG A 124 8.53 13.10 26.26
CA ARG A 124 8.80 11.76 25.75
C ARG A 124 7.51 11.13 25.25
N VAL A 125 7.56 10.58 24.06
CA VAL A 125 6.47 9.77 23.50
C VAL A 125 6.84 8.29 23.58
N GLU A 126 5.83 7.44 23.75
CA GLU A 126 5.98 6.00 23.61
C GLU A 126 5.41 5.55 22.28
N LEU A 127 6.13 4.65 21.60
CA LEU A 127 5.78 4.14 20.29
C LEU A 127 5.81 2.62 20.37
N ARG A 128 4.68 2.00 20.09
CA ARG A 128 4.52 0.54 20.10
C ARG A 128 4.11 0.11 18.70
N ALA A 129 4.90 -0.74 18.05
CA ALA A 129 4.40 -1.46 16.88
C ALA A 129 3.31 -2.43 17.34
N THR A 130 2.20 -2.51 16.61
CA THR A 130 1.32 -3.66 16.77
C THR A 130 2.15 -4.86 16.38
N ALA A 131 2.28 -5.83 17.29
CA ALA A 131 2.77 -7.12 16.86
C ALA A 131 1.84 -7.55 15.73
N SER A 132 2.38 -7.78 14.55
CA SER A 132 1.72 -8.72 13.66
C SER A 132 1.50 -9.94 14.55
N THR A 133 0.26 -10.37 14.73
CA THR A 133 0.02 -11.78 14.96
C THR A 133 0.60 -12.45 13.72
N ALA A 134 1.92 -12.63 13.72
CA ALA A 134 2.49 -13.80 13.13
C ALA A 134 1.60 -14.89 13.69
N GLU A 135 0.91 -15.56 12.78
CA GLU A 135 0.43 -16.92 12.99
C GLU A 135 1.31 -17.56 14.04
N ALA A 136 0.70 -18.25 15.01
CA ALA A 136 1.45 -19.19 15.82
C ALA A 136 2.26 -20.05 14.85
N SER A 137 3.53 -19.69 14.66
CA SER A 137 4.50 -20.54 13.99
C SER A 137 4.55 -21.71 14.95
N GLY A 138 3.94 -22.82 14.53
CA GLY A 138 4.22 -24.11 15.10
C GLY A 138 5.73 -24.21 15.30
N ALA A 139 6.13 -24.93 16.35
CA ALA A 139 7.51 -25.33 16.56
C ALA A 139 8.17 -25.67 15.20
N PRO A 140 9.44 -25.29 14.96
CA PRO A 140 10.12 -25.75 13.75
C PRO A 140 9.97 -27.27 13.70
N GLY A 141 9.25 -27.76 12.70
CA GLY A 141 9.16 -29.18 12.42
C GLY A 141 10.57 -29.72 12.27
N ALA A 142 10.81 -30.94 12.73
CA ALA A 142 12.07 -31.64 12.51
C ALA A 142 12.51 -31.44 11.05
N SER A 143 13.77 -31.06 10.84
CA SER A 143 14.33 -30.94 9.51
C SER A 143 14.02 -32.22 8.74
N GLY A 144 13.28 -32.10 7.64
CA GLY A 144 13.02 -33.22 6.75
C GLY A 144 14.35 -33.82 6.29
N ALA A 145 14.38 -35.15 6.14
CA ALA A 145 15.49 -35.82 5.48
C ALA A 145 15.74 -35.18 4.09
N PRO A 146 16.99 -35.15 3.59
CA PRO A 146 17.25 -34.72 2.22
C PRO A 146 16.33 -35.47 1.25
N GLY A 147 15.75 -34.76 0.30
CA GLY A 147 14.96 -35.39 -0.76
C GLY A 147 15.80 -36.41 -1.51
N GLY A 148 15.23 -37.58 -1.81
CA GLY A 148 15.84 -38.51 -2.75
C GLY A 148 16.04 -37.85 -4.13
N PRO A 149 16.91 -38.41 -4.99
CA PRO A 149 17.08 -37.92 -6.36
C PRO A 149 15.74 -37.77 -7.07
N GLY A 150 15.60 -36.72 -7.88
CA GLY A 150 14.39 -36.52 -8.68
C GLY A 150 14.12 -37.72 -9.58
N ALA A 151 12.85 -38.12 -9.68
CA ALA A 151 12.43 -39.08 -10.69
C ALA A 151 12.84 -38.56 -12.09
N PRO A 152 13.28 -39.44 -13.01
CA PRO A 152 13.58 -39.02 -14.38
C PRO A 152 12.35 -38.33 -14.97
N GLU A 153 12.59 -37.23 -15.69
CA GLU A 153 11.53 -36.46 -16.33
C GLU A 153 10.73 -37.38 -17.25
N ALA A 154 9.40 -37.39 -17.06
CA ALA A 154 8.51 -38.06 -17.99
C ALA A 154 8.65 -37.36 -19.35
N SER A 155 9.11 -38.08 -20.37
CA SER A 155 9.08 -37.62 -21.76
C SER A 155 7.73 -37.00 -22.07
N GLY A 156 7.74 -35.79 -22.65
CA GLY A 156 6.53 -35.04 -22.95
C GLY A 156 5.50 -35.89 -23.69
N ALA A 157 4.23 -35.77 -23.29
CA ALA A 157 3.14 -36.44 -23.98
C ALA A 157 3.18 -36.12 -25.49
N PRO A 158 2.94 -37.09 -26.39
CA PRO A 158 2.84 -36.81 -27.81
C PRO A 158 1.82 -35.69 -28.07
N GLY A 159 2.13 -34.80 -29.01
CA GLY A 159 1.20 -33.75 -29.41
C GLY A 159 -0.14 -34.35 -29.86
N ALA A 160 -1.24 -33.68 -29.51
CA ALA A 160 -2.57 -34.10 -29.95
C ALA A 160 -2.60 -34.19 -31.50
N PRO A 161 -3.27 -35.19 -32.10
CA PRO A 161 -3.48 -35.23 -33.54
C PRO A 161 -4.12 -33.93 -34.04
N GLY A 162 -3.72 -33.48 -35.22
CA GLY A 162 -4.34 -32.32 -35.87
C GLY A 162 -5.84 -32.56 -36.10
N ALA A 163 -6.65 -31.49 -35.99
CA ALA A 163 -8.06 -31.56 -36.31
C ALA A 163 -8.27 -31.98 -37.79
N PRO A 164 -9.28 -32.80 -38.11
CA PRO A 164 -9.64 -33.08 -39.51
C PRO A 164 -9.89 -31.79 -40.29
N GLY A 165 -9.50 -31.77 -41.57
CA GLY A 165 -9.79 -30.65 -42.45
C GLY A 165 -11.30 -30.42 -42.60
N ALA A 166 -11.72 -29.16 -42.75
CA ALA A 166 -13.11 -28.83 -43.02
C ALA A 166 -13.56 -29.48 -44.35
N PRO A 167 -14.80 -29.99 -44.44
CA PRO A 167 -15.37 -30.46 -45.70
C PRO A 167 -15.31 -29.37 -46.77
N GLY A 168 -15.08 -29.76 -48.03
CA GLY A 168 -15.13 -28.83 -49.16
C GLY A 168 -16.52 -28.21 -49.31
N ALA A 169 -16.58 -26.96 -49.77
CA ALA A 169 -17.85 -26.29 -50.05
C ALA A 169 -18.62 -27.04 -51.16
N SER A 170 -19.92 -27.22 -50.96
CA SER A 170 -20.81 -27.81 -51.96
C SER A 170 -20.82 -26.94 -53.23
N GLY A 171 -20.83 -27.57 -54.41
CA GLY A 171 -20.94 -26.85 -55.68
C GLY A 171 -22.26 -26.10 -55.81
N ALA A 172 -22.25 -24.94 -56.45
CA ALA A 172 -23.45 -24.16 -56.70
C ALA A 172 -24.44 -24.94 -57.59
N SER A 173 -25.72 -24.94 -57.24
CA SER A 173 -26.78 -25.54 -58.04
C SER A 173 -26.87 -24.84 -59.40
N GLY A 174 -27.07 -25.60 -60.48
CA GLY A 174 -27.28 -25.04 -61.81
C GLY A 174 -28.58 -24.23 -61.88
N ALA A 175 -28.58 -23.15 -62.67
CA ALA A 175 -29.76 -22.32 -62.86
C ALA A 175 -30.87 -23.10 -63.58
N SER A 176 -32.10 -23.03 -63.06
CA SER A 176 -33.29 -23.61 -63.71
C SER A 176 -33.49 -23.01 -65.10
N GLY A 177 -33.83 -23.85 -66.08
CA GLY A 177 -34.16 -23.39 -67.43
C GLY A 177 -35.39 -22.47 -67.44
N ALA A 178 -35.39 -21.46 -68.32
CA ALA A 178 -36.51 -20.55 -68.47
C ALA A 178 -37.78 -21.32 -68.94
N PRO A 179 -38.97 -21.01 -68.40
CA PRO A 179 -40.22 -21.58 -68.90
C PRO A 179 -40.40 -21.28 -70.40
N GLY A 180 -40.91 -22.27 -71.15
CA GLY A 180 -41.28 -22.06 -72.56
C GLY A 180 -42.40 -21.03 -72.68
N ALA A 181 -42.35 -20.20 -73.73
CA ALA A 181 -43.40 -19.23 -74.03
C ALA A 181 -44.75 -19.94 -74.26
N SER A 182 -45.82 -19.41 -73.66
CA SER A 182 -47.18 -19.89 -73.90
C SER A 182 -47.53 -19.75 -75.38
N GLY A 183 -48.13 -20.78 -75.98
CA GLY A 183 -48.58 -20.73 -77.37
C GLY A 183 -49.70 -19.69 -77.54
N ALA A 184 -49.64 -18.93 -78.63
CA ALA A 184 -50.71 -18.00 -79.00
C ALA A 184 -52.02 -18.77 -79.25
N SER A 185 -53.12 -18.30 -78.69
CA SER A 185 -54.46 -18.81 -78.98
C SER A 185 -54.75 -18.69 -80.48
N GLY A 186 -55.25 -19.76 -81.10
CA GLY A 186 -55.61 -19.76 -82.52
C GLY A 186 -56.72 -18.74 -82.82
N ALA A 187 -56.59 -18.00 -83.92
CA ALA A 187 -57.64 -17.13 -84.41
C ALA A 187 -58.82 -17.97 -84.98
N PRO A 188 -60.08 -17.53 -84.84
CA PRO A 188 -61.24 -18.20 -85.44
C PRO A 188 -61.17 -18.24 -86.97
N GLY A 189 -61.67 -19.32 -87.57
CA GLY A 189 -61.57 -19.56 -89.03
C GLY A 189 -62.57 -18.77 -89.90
N ALA A 190 -62.18 -18.57 -91.15
CA ALA A 190 -63.01 -18.23 -92.31
C ALA A 190 -62.33 -18.71 -93.60
#